data_AF-F9W377-F1
#
_entry.id   AF-F9W377-F1
#
_cell.length_a   1.000
_cell.length_b   1.000
_cell.length_c   1.000
_cell.angle_alpha   90.00
_cell.angle_beta   90.00
_cell.angle_gamma   90.00
#
_symmetry.space_group_name_H-M   'P 1'
#
loop_
_entity.id
_entity.type
_entity.pdbx_description
1 polymer ?
#
loop_
_entity_poly.entity_id
_entity_poly.type
_entity_poly.pdbx_seq_one_letter_code
_entity_poly.pdbx_strand_id
1 'polypeptide(L)'
;MNFLRQKLFMRDTPAALSTSGKPLPLNYKLSTFRWHLDSRPPSKAILVHDLFSSSASWQTLLHGSIGKMPGRGLTPRVPLELYAVELRGHNYSMSVPFPEEGSPFALTCASDVLLLQQQIIRTDAKFIGIGFWCACCLPRCASVP
;
A
#
# COMPACT_ATOMS: atom_id res chain seq x y z
N MET A 1 -20.32 12.45 46.05
CA MET A 1 -19.23 12.99 45.20
C MET A 1 -19.52 12.54 43.77
N ASN A 2 -20.01 13.47 42.95
CA ASN A 2 -20.47 13.18 41.59
C ASN A 2 -19.27 13.20 40.63
N PHE A 3 -18.92 12.04 40.07
CA PHE A 3 -17.98 11.96 38.96
C PHE A 3 -18.70 12.36 37.66
N LEU A 4 -18.45 13.58 37.20
CA LEU A 4 -18.83 14.03 35.87
C LEU A 4 -18.08 13.21 34.82
N ARG A 5 -18.79 12.29 34.14
CA ARG A 5 -18.38 11.70 32.87
C ARG A 5 -18.23 12.81 31.83
N GLN A 6 -17.01 13.28 31.59
CA GLN A 6 -16.71 14.07 30.41
C GLN A 6 -16.87 13.18 29.17
N LYS A 7 -17.99 13.37 28.47
CA LYS A 7 -18.14 13.02 27.05
C LYS A 7 -17.14 13.85 26.25
N LEU A 8 -15.96 13.30 25.98
CA LEU A 8 -15.16 13.72 24.83
C LEU A 8 -15.50 12.78 23.67
N PHE A 9 -16.71 12.95 23.13
CA PHE A 9 -16.99 12.65 21.74
C PHE A 9 -16.31 13.75 20.91
N MET A 10 -14.97 13.72 20.84
CA MET A 10 -14.25 14.36 19.75
C MET A 10 -14.05 13.29 18.70
N ARG A 11 -15.00 13.24 17.78
CA ARG A 11 -14.85 12.57 16.50
C ARG A 11 -13.93 13.48 15.68
N ASP A 12 -12.64 13.44 16.00
CA ASP A 12 -11.63 14.01 15.13
C ASP A 12 -11.66 13.18 13.87
N THR A 13 -12.45 13.64 12.90
CA THR A 13 -12.28 13.26 11.51
C THR A 13 -10.81 13.56 11.25
N PRO A 14 -9.95 12.56 10.94
CA PRO A 14 -8.55 12.86 10.70
C PRO A 14 -8.56 13.92 9.61
N ALA A 15 -8.10 15.13 9.95
CA ALA A 15 -8.01 16.23 9.01
C ALA A 15 -7.37 15.63 7.76
N ALA A 16 -8.07 15.69 6.62
CA ALA A 16 -7.53 15.19 5.37
C ALA A 16 -6.19 15.88 5.19
N LEU A 17 -5.10 15.17 5.45
CA LEU A 17 -3.76 15.73 5.40
C LEU A 17 -3.63 16.26 3.98
N SER A 18 -3.54 17.60 3.88
CA SER A 18 -3.55 18.28 2.58
C SER A 18 -2.41 17.71 1.76
N THR A 19 -2.76 16.88 0.78
CA THR A 19 -1.78 16.30 -0.14
C THR A 19 -1.40 17.44 -1.08
N SER A 20 -0.25 18.05 -0.83
CA SER A 20 0.19 19.25 -1.53
C SER A 20 0.47 19.04 -3.03
N GLY A 21 0.42 17.80 -3.53
CA GLY A 21 0.78 17.46 -4.91
C GLY A 21 -0.35 16.75 -5.66
N LYS A 22 -0.47 17.06 -6.96
CA LYS A 22 -1.35 16.31 -7.89
C LYS A 22 -0.89 14.85 -7.95
N PRO A 23 -1.78 13.87 -7.70
CA PRO A 23 -1.42 12.46 -7.80
C PRO A 23 -1.13 12.08 -9.26
N LEU A 24 -0.15 11.21 -9.45
CA LEU A 24 0.34 10.76 -10.75
C LEU A 24 0.32 9.23 -10.82
N PRO A 25 0.12 8.66 -12.02
CA PRO A 25 0.12 7.21 -12.21
C PRO A 25 1.51 6.63 -11.90
N LEU A 26 1.55 5.57 -11.11
CA LEU A 26 2.77 4.83 -10.78
C LEU A 26 2.86 3.53 -11.58
N ASN A 27 4.09 3.14 -11.90
CA ASN A 27 4.37 1.79 -12.34
C ASN A 27 4.28 0.80 -11.16
N TYR A 28 3.93 -0.44 -11.47
CA TYR A 28 3.83 -1.51 -10.48
C TYR A 28 4.17 -2.85 -11.12
N LYS A 29 4.59 -3.81 -10.28
CA LYS A 29 4.72 -5.22 -10.64
C LYS A 29 3.60 -6.01 -9.98
N LEU A 30 2.88 -6.79 -10.79
CA LEU A 30 1.84 -7.69 -10.31
C LEU A 30 2.42 -9.09 -10.08
N SER A 31 2.26 -9.61 -8.87
CA SER A 31 2.55 -11.01 -8.54
C SER A 31 1.26 -11.70 -8.10
N THR A 32 0.85 -12.74 -8.83
CA THR A 32 -0.39 -13.49 -8.57
C THR A 32 -0.06 -14.89 -8.05
N PHE A 33 -0.63 -15.23 -6.90
CA PHE A 33 -0.51 -16.55 -6.29
C PHE A 33 -1.89 -17.22 -6.30
N ARG A 34 -2.12 -18.04 -7.32
CA ARG A 34 -3.39 -18.73 -7.59
C ARG A 34 -3.11 -20.13 -8.13
N TRP A 35 -3.88 -21.11 -7.67
CA TRP A 35 -3.86 -22.46 -8.23
C TRP A 35 -4.62 -22.50 -9.55
N HIS A 36 -4.19 -23.34 -10.50
CA HIS A 36 -4.75 -23.40 -11.86
C HIS A 36 -6.28 -23.55 -11.93
N LEU A 37 -6.92 -24.12 -10.91
CA LEU A 37 -8.37 -24.33 -10.85
C LEU A 37 -9.09 -23.47 -9.80
N ASP A 38 -8.38 -22.60 -9.09
CA ASP A 38 -9.01 -21.74 -8.09
C ASP A 38 -9.66 -20.55 -8.80
N SER A 39 -11.00 -20.47 -8.76
CA SER A 39 -11.80 -19.38 -9.36
C SER A 39 -12.25 -18.32 -8.35
N ARG A 40 -11.91 -18.48 -7.07
CA ARG A 40 -12.34 -17.56 -6.01
C ARG A 40 -11.75 -16.16 -6.22
N PRO A 41 -12.43 -15.10 -5.75
CA PRO A 41 -11.88 -13.76 -5.80
C PRO A 41 -10.57 -13.67 -5.00
N PRO A 42 -9.53 -13.01 -5.53
CA PRO A 42 -8.26 -12.90 -4.84
C PRO A 42 -8.33 -11.84 -3.73
N SER A 43 -7.58 -12.06 -2.64
CA SER A 43 -7.26 -11.00 -1.70
C SER A 43 -6.15 -10.14 -2.29
N LYS A 44 -6.39 -8.83 -2.36
CA LYS A 44 -5.48 -7.88 -2.99
C LYS A 44 -4.68 -7.11 -1.94
N ALA A 45 -3.41 -6.88 -2.23
CA ALA A 45 -2.58 -6.00 -1.42
C ALA A 45 -1.66 -5.13 -2.27
N ILE A 46 -1.46 -3.90 -1.82
CA ILE A 46 -0.51 -2.94 -2.38
C ILE A 46 0.73 -2.97 -1.51
N LEU A 47 1.87 -3.27 -2.13
CA LEU A 47 3.16 -3.41 -1.46
C LEU A 47 4.00 -2.17 -1.74
N VAL A 48 4.31 -1.40 -0.70
CA VAL A 48 5.10 -0.16 -0.77
C VAL A 48 6.52 -0.45 -0.27
N HIS A 49 7.53 -0.18 -1.10
CA HIS A 49 8.94 -0.37 -0.74
C HIS A 49 9.49 0.80 0.07
N ASP A 50 10.67 0.64 0.69
CA ASP A 50 11.33 1.69 1.46
C ASP A 50 11.93 2.82 0.59
N LEU A 51 12.29 3.96 1.19
CA LEU A 51 12.78 5.19 0.51
C LEU A 51 14.03 5.00 -0.37
N PHE A 52 14.87 4.00 -0.11
CA PHE A 52 16.05 3.70 -0.93
C PHE A 52 15.97 2.34 -1.59
N SER A 53 14.75 1.86 -1.82
CA SER A 53 14.46 0.56 -2.42
C SER A 53 13.62 0.72 -3.68
N SER A 54 13.15 -0.40 -4.22
CA SER A 54 12.21 -0.47 -5.34
C SER A 54 11.27 -1.66 -5.15
N SER A 55 10.33 -1.83 -6.07
CA SER A 55 9.46 -3.03 -6.10
C SER A 55 10.26 -4.34 -6.14
N ALA A 56 11.52 -4.32 -6.57
CA ALA A 56 12.39 -5.51 -6.63
C ALA A 56 12.65 -6.13 -5.25
N SER A 57 12.66 -5.34 -4.17
CA SER A 57 12.84 -5.89 -2.81
C SER A 57 11.68 -6.81 -2.43
N TRP A 58 10.46 -6.46 -2.86
CA TRP A 58 9.30 -7.33 -2.68
C TRP A 58 9.42 -8.61 -3.49
N GLN A 59 9.88 -8.54 -4.74
CA GLN A 59 9.98 -9.71 -5.60
C GLN A 59 10.84 -10.82 -5.00
N THR A 60 11.96 -10.44 -4.36
CA THR A 60 12.82 -11.39 -3.63
C THR A 60 12.07 -12.11 -2.51
N LEU A 61 11.29 -11.37 -1.71
CA LEU A 61 10.50 -11.94 -0.62
C LEU A 61 9.35 -12.81 -1.15
N LEU A 62 8.62 -12.32 -2.15
CA LEU A 62 7.45 -12.99 -2.71
C LEU A 62 7.84 -14.31 -3.39
N HIS A 63 8.83 -14.30 -4.27
CA HIS A 63 9.23 -15.50 -5.01
C HIS A 63 10.19 -16.40 -4.24
N GLY A 64 10.94 -15.84 -3.27
CA GLY A 64 11.78 -16.62 -2.37
C GLY A 64 10.99 -17.41 -1.34
N SER A 65 10.00 -16.77 -0.70
CA SER A 65 9.23 -17.36 0.41
C SER A 65 7.87 -17.88 -0.02
N ILE A 66 7.02 -17.02 -0.61
CA ILE A 66 5.63 -17.37 -0.95
C ILE A 66 5.58 -18.38 -2.10
N GLY A 67 6.40 -18.16 -3.13
CA GLY A 67 6.52 -19.07 -4.27
C GLY A 67 6.92 -20.50 -3.89
N LYS A 68 7.61 -20.69 -2.75
CA LYS A 68 8.03 -22.01 -2.25
C LYS A 68 7.06 -22.64 -1.27
N MET A 69 6.00 -21.94 -0.86
CA MET A 69 4.99 -22.46 0.09
C MET A 69 4.34 -23.77 -0.38
N PRO A 70 3.97 -23.95 -1.67
CA PRO A 70 3.51 -25.22 -2.21
C PRO A 70 4.40 -26.43 -1.84
N GLY A 71 5.72 -26.29 -2.02
CA GLY A 71 6.68 -27.35 -1.72
C GLY A 71 6.83 -27.66 -0.23
N ARG A 72 6.29 -26.81 0.65
CA ARG A 72 6.24 -26.99 2.11
C ARG A 72 4.86 -27.41 2.62
N GLY A 73 3.92 -27.74 1.72
CA GLY A 73 2.54 -28.04 2.07
C GLY A 73 1.75 -26.86 2.64
N LEU A 74 2.28 -25.63 2.51
CA LEU A 74 1.61 -24.42 2.95
C LEU A 74 0.88 -23.79 1.76
N THR A 75 -0.42 -23.60 1.87
CA THR A 75 -1.22 -23.00 0.80
C THR A 75 -1.95 -21.76 1.32
N PRO A 76 -1.90 -20.62 0.60
CA PRO A 76 -2.76 -19.49 0.91
C PRO A 76 -4.22 -19.93 0.96
N ARG A 77 -4.97 -19.50 1.98
CA ARG A 77 -6.39 -19.86 2.13
C ARG A 77 -7.25 -19.34 0.97
N VAL A 78 -6.84 -18.21 0.38
CA VAL A 78 -7.47 -17.56 -0.77
C VAL A 78 -6.38 -17.15 -1.77
N PRO A 79 -6.71 -17.02 -3.08
CA PRO A 79 -5.78 -16.49 -4.06
C PRO A 79 -5.26 -15.10 -3.65
N LEU A 80 -4.02 -14.78 -3.99
CA LEU A 80 -3.43 -13.47 -3.69
C LEU A 80 -3.08 -12.74 -4.99
N GLU A 81 -3.36 -11.45 -5.02
CA GLU A 81 -2.85 -10.52 -6.03
C GLU A 81 -2.10 -9.40 -5.33
N LEU A 82 -0.80 -9.31 -5.57
CA LEU A 82 0.09 -8.41 -4.88
C LEU A 82 0.66 -7.40 -5.87
N TYR A 83 0.39 -6.12 -5.62
CA TYR A 83 0.75 -4.99 -6.46
C TYR A 83 1.94 -4.27 -5.82
N ALA A 84 3.16 -4.63 -6.22
CA ALA A 84 4.37 -3.96 -5.74
C ALA A 84 4.58 -2.67 -6.53
N VAL A 85 4.32 -1.53 -5.89
CA VAL A 85 4.38 -0.21 -6.53
C VAL A 85 5.82 0.28 -6.63
N GLU A 86 6.11 1.08 -7.66
CA GLU A 86 7.35 1.85 -7.80
C GLU A 86 7.03 3.31 -7.50
N LEU A 87 7.61 3.85 -6.44
CA LEU A 87 7.40 5.23 -6.02
C LEU A 87 8.02 6.23 -7.00
N ARG A 88 7.59 7.49 -6.95
CA ARG A 88 8.14 8.54 -7.82
C ARG A 88 9.65 8.63 -7.68
N GLY A 89 10.36 8.79 -8.79
CA GLY A 89 11.82 8.85 -8.78
C GLY A 89 12.50 7.52 -8.45
N HIS A 90 11.78 6.39 -8.46
CA HIS A 90 12.34 5.07 -8.20
C HIS A 90 12.14 4.14 -9.39
N ASN A 91 13.22 3.49 -9.82
CA ASN A 91 13.24 2.41 -10.81
C ASN A 91 12.38 2.72 -12.05
N TYR A 92 11.30 1.96 -12.30
CA TYR A 92 10.44 2.18 -13.46
C TYR A 92 9.58 3.45 -13.38
N SER A 93 9.44 4.05 -12.19
CA SER A 93 8.76 5.34 -11.98
C SER A 93 9.76 6.52 -11.91
N MET A 94 10.99 6.35 -12.42
CA MET A 94 12.02 7.42 -12.41
C MET A 94 11.60 8.67 -13.20
N SER A 95 10.80 8.49 -14.26
CA SER A 95 10.31 9.61 -15.08
C SER A 95 9.17 10.38 -14.42
N VAL A 96 8.62 9.90 -13.30
CA VAL A 96 7.56 10.61 -12.59
C VAL A 96 8.18 11.75 -11.79
N PRO A 97 7.72 13.01 -11.98
CA PRO A 97 8.31 14.18 -11.33
C PRO A 97 8.44 14.04 -9.83
N PHE A 98 9.64 14.32 -9.32
CA PHE A 98 9.88 14.38 -7.89
C PHE A 98 9.07 15.55 -7.29
N PRO A 99 8.54 15.41 -6.07
CA PRO A 99 7.82 16.50 -5.42
C PRO A 99 8.72 17.75 -5.27
N GLU A 100 8.12 18.94 -5.42
CA GLU A 100 8.83 20.21 -5.27
C GLU A 100 9.46 20.34 -3.89
N GLU A 101 10.57 21.09 -3.79
CA GLU A 101 11.26 21.33 -2.52
C GLU A 101 10.29 21.93 -1.49
N GLY A 102 10.26 21.33 -0.29
CA GLY A 102 9.35 21.72 0.79
C GLY A 102 7.99 21.01 0.79
N SER A 103 7.65 20.24 -0.26
CA SER A 103 6.44 19.41 -0.24
C SER A 103 6.66 18.09 0.51
N PRO A 104 5.67 17.60 1.28
CA PRO A 104 5.80 16.36 2.03
C PRO A 104 5.81 15.15 1.08
N PHE A 105 7.02 14.69 0.73
CA PHE A 105 7.27 13.56 -0.18
C PHE A 105 6.38 12.33 0.10
N ALA A 106 6.25 11.98 1.37
CA ALA A 106 5.43 10.88 1.85
C ALA A 106 3.94 11.00 1.47
N LEU A 107 3.37 12.20 1.62
CA LEU A 107 1.95 12.42 1.34
C LEU A 107 1.66 12.43 -0.16
N THR A 108 2.60 12.96 -0.96
CA THR A 108 2.50 12.93 -2.41
C THR A 108 2.55 11.49 -2.94
N CYS A 109 3.50 10.68 -2.45
CA CYS A 109 3.54 9.26 -2.81
C CYS A 109 2.30 8.49 -2.32
N ALA A 110 1.78 8.83 -1.14
CA ALA A 110 0.53 8.24 -0.65
C ALA A 110 -0.63 8.55 -1.62
N SER A 111 -0.77 9.79 -2.10
CA SER A 111 -1.83 10.17 -3.04
C SER A 111 -1.71 9.44 -4.38
N ASP A 112 -0.49 9.19 -4.86
CA ASP A 112 -0.26 8.37 -6.06
C ASP A 112 -0.68 6.92 -5.89
N VAL A 113 -0.34 6.34 -4.74
CA VAL A 113 -0.72 4.97 -4.38
C VAL A 113 -2.24 4.86 -4.24
N LEU A 114 -2.91 5.88 -3.72
CA LEU A 114 -4.37 5.97 -3.70
C LEU A 114 -4.96 6.04 -5.11
N LEU A 115 -4.35 6.83 -6.00
CA LEU A 115 -4.76 6.92 -7.39
C LEU A 115 -4.66 5.56 -8.09
N LEU A 116 -3.57 4.82 -7.87
CA LEU A 116 -3.40 3.46 -8.37
C LEU A 116 -4.53 2.54 -7.89
N GLN A 117 -4.89 2.60 -6.60
CA GLN A 117 -5.99 1.78 -6.09
C GLN A 117 -7.32 2.14 -6.77
N GLN A 118 -7.61 3.42 -6.96
CA GLN A 118 -8.86 3.89 -7.57
C GLN A 118 -8.95 3.51 -9.06
N GLN A 119 -7.86 3.64 -9.81
CA GLN A 119 -7.87 3.47 -11.25
C GLN A 119 -7.69 2.01 -11.69
N ILE A 120 -6.78 1.29 -11.03
CA ILE A 120 -6.33 -0.05 -11.44
C ILE A 120 -7.00 -1.14 -10.61
N ILE A 121 -6.89 -1.06 -9.28
CA ILE A 121 -7.32 -2.15 -8.40
C ILE A 121 -8.85 -2.16 -8.21
N ARG A 122 -9.47 -0.97 -8.17
CA ARG A 122 -10.92 -0.71 -8.14
C ARG A 122 -11.69 -1.42 -7.03
N THR A 123 -10.98 -1.95 -6.04
CA THR A 123 -11.51 -2.77 -4.95
C THR A 123 -10.68 -2.51 -3.70
N ASP A 124 -11.17 -2.96 -2.55
CA ASP A 124 -10.41 -2.85 -1.31
C ASP A 124 -9.13 -3.68 -1.40
N ALA A 125 -8.02 -3.02 -1.08
CA ALA A 125 -6.69 -3.61 -1.05
C ALA A 125 -6.03 -3.28 0.28
N LYS A 126 -5.34 -4.27 0.85
CA LYS A 126 -4.55 -4.08 2.06
C LYS A 126 -3.26 -3.36 1.70
N PHE A 127 -2.79 -2.48 2.57
CA PHE A 127 -1.50 -1.81 2.42
C PHE A 127 -0.45 -2.51 3.24
N ILE A 128 0.69 -2.82 2.62
CA ILE A 128 1.84 -3.41 3.31
C ILE A 128 3.07 -2.58 2.92
N GLY A 129 3.65 -1.90 3.91
CA GLY A 129 4.85 -1.08 3.74
C GLY A 129 6.05 -1.68 4.48
N ILE A 130 7.25 -1.45 3.97
CA ILE A 130 8.51 -1.70 4.70
C ILE A 130 9.16 -0.36 5.06
N GLY A 131 9.72 -0.28 6.26
CA GLY A 131 10.56 0.85 6.69
C GLY A 131 9.78 2.15 6.83
N PHE A 132 10.31 3.22 6.21
CA PHE A 132 9.81 4.59 6.33
C PHE A 132 8.31 4.72 6.00
N TRP A 133 7.82 3.90 5.07
CA TRP A 133 6.43 3.95 4.60
C TRP A 133 5.41 3.33 5.54
N CYS A 134 5.85 2.54 6.52
CA CYS A 134 4.94 2.03 7.54
C CYS A 134 4.31 3.18 8.35
N ALA A 135 5.07 4.26 8.59
CA ALA A 135 4.58 5.47 9.25
C ALA A 135 3.61 6.27 8.37
N CYS A 136 3.74 6.19 7.04
CA CYS A 136 2.95 6.94 6.07
C CYS A 136 1.63 6.25 5.70
N CYS A 137 1.49 4.94 5.95
CA CYS A 137 0.23 4.20 5.76
C CYS A 137 -0.75 4.34 6.95
N LEU A 138 -0.31 4.90 8.09
CA LEU A 138 -1.13 5.07 9.29
C LEU A 138 -2.45 5.87 9.13
N PRO A 139 -2.56 6.94 8.31
CA PRO A 139 -3.82 7.70 8.24
C PRO A 139 -4.99 6.90 7.65
N ARG A 140 -4.75 5.73 7.04
CA ARG A 140 -5.80 4.83 6.55
C ARG A 140 -6.13 3.65 7.47
N CYS A 141 -5.17 3.19 8.30
CA CYS A 141 -5.47 2.15 9.30
C CYS A 141 -6.38 2.67 10.42
N ALA A 142 -6.41 3.98 10.66
CA ALA A 142 -7.30 4.63 11.63
C ALA A 142 -8.73 4.91 11.10
N SER A 143 -9.05 4.57 9.84
CA SER A 143 -10.32 4.93 9.19
C SER A 143 -11.13 3.74 8.64
N VAL A 144 -10.85 2.51 9.10
CA VAL A 144 -11.73 1.36 8.83
C VAL A 144 -12.58 1.11 10.08
N PRO A 145 -13.91 1.34 10.05
CA PRO A 145 -14.82 0.80 11.08
C PRO A 145 -14.91 -0.73 11.02
#